data_AF-A0A956NYP0-F1
#
_entry.id   AF-A0A956NYP0-F1
#
_cell.length_a   1.000
_cell.length_b   1.000
_cell.length_c   1.000
_cell.angle_alpha   90.00
_cell.angle_beta   90.00
_cell.angle_gamma   90.00
#
_symmetry.space_group_name_H-M   'P 1'
#
loop_
_entity.id
_entity.type
_entity.pdbx_description
1 polymer ?
#
loop_
_entity_poly.entity_id
_entity_poly.type
_entity_poly.pdbx_seq_one_letter_code
_entity_poly.pdbx_strand_id
1 'polypeptide(L)'
;RGKRAIMGEIAAAGADHVILTSDNPRSEDPERIMDDIAERMPASSYQREVDRHVAIGIALGMARPGDTVILMGKGHETYQHVGDVKEPFDEKAIVAGLMG
;
A
#
# COMPACT_ATOMS: atom_id res chain seq x y z
N ARG A 1 12.50 10.03 -5.87
CA ARG A 1 12.48 10.68 -4.54
C ARG A 1 11.44 11.81 -4.46
N GLY A 2 11.44 12.84 -5.31
CA GLY A 2 10.48 13.96 -5.15
C GLY A 2 8.97 13.66 -5.27
N LYS A 3 8.52 12.65 -6.03
CA LYS A 3 7.08 12.35 -6.18
C LYS A 3 6.48 11.58 -5.00
N ARG A 4 7.30 10.87 -4.21
CA ARG A 4 6.82 10.00 -3.12
C ARG A 4 6.17 10.81 -2.00
N ALA A 5 6.85 11.86 -1.55
CA ALA A 5 6.32 12.77 -0.55
C ALA A 5 4.99 13.42 -0.98
N ILE A 6 4.88 13.83 -2.25
CA ILE A 6 3.63 14.38 -2.81
C ILE A 6 2.51 13.33 -2.85
N MET A 7 2.83 12.08 -3.18
CA MET A 7 1.85 10.99 -3.14
C MET A 7 1.31 10.77 -1.72
N GLY A 8 2.18 10.79 -0.71
CA GLY A 8 1.77 10.66 0.68
C GLY A 8 0.89 11.83 1.14
N GLU A 9 1.29 13.06 0.81
CA GLU A 9 0.51 14.28 1.09
C GLU A 9 -0.91 14.21 0.49
N ILE A 10 -1.02 13.79 -0.77
CA ILE A 10 -2.32 13.63 -1.45
C ILE A 10 -3.15 12.51 -0.80
N ALA A 11 -2.53 11.37 -0.48
CA ALA A 11 -3.23 10.27 0.19
C ALA A 11 -3.78 10.69 1.56
N ALA A 12 -2.97 11.39 2.37
CA ALA A 12 -3.39 11.89 3.68
C ALA A 12 -4.52 12.93 3.59
N ALA A 13 -4.57 13.72 2.51
CA ALA A 13 -5.62 14.71 2.30
C ALA A 13 -6.92 14.12 1.73
N GLY A 14 -6.83 12.98 1.02
CA GLY A 14 -7.94 12.41 0.25
C GLY A 14 -8.62 11.19 0.87
N ALA A 15 -8.05 10.59 1.92
CA ALA A 15 -8.57 9.40 2.56
C ALA A 15 -8.70 9.58 4.08
N ASP A 16 -9.74 8.98 4.67
CA ASP A 16 -9.94 8.97 6.13
C ASP A 16 -8.89 8.10 6.83
N HIS A 17 -8.44 7.03 6.16
CA HIS A 17 -7.42 6.11 6.64
C HIS A 17 -6.42 5.78 5.53
N VAL A 18 -5.12 5.86 5.84
CA VAL A 18 -4.03 5.53 4.91
C VAL A 18 -3.17 4.42 5.50
N ILE A 19 -2.92 3.37 4.71
CA ILE A 19 -1.95 2.32 5.03
C ILE A 19 -0.83 2.39 4.00
N LEU A 20 0.38 2.73 4.44
CA LEU A 20 1.58 2.63 3.62
C LEU A 20 2.07 1.19 3.63
N THR A 21 2.34 0.64 2.44
CA THR A 21 2.79 -0.74 2.27
C THR A 21 3.75 -0.87 1.10
N SER A 22 4.43 -2.02 1.00
CA SER A 22 5.32 -2.33 -0.12
C SER A 22 4.53 -2.54 -1.41
N ASP A 23 5.15 -2.23 -2.55
CA ASP A 23 4.64 -2.55 -3.89
C ASP A 23 5.75 -3.27 -4.66
N ASN A 24 6.53 -2.56 -5.47
CA ASN A 24 7.65 -3.14 -6.19
C ASN A 24 8.93 -2.48 -5.67
N PRO A 25 9.45 -2.87 -4.48
CA PRO A 25 10.62 -2.23 -3.88
C PRO A 25 11.88 -2.40 -4.73
N ARG A 26 11.92 -3.42 -5.60
CA ARG A 26 13.09 -3.77 -6.41
C ARG A 26 14.29 -3.92 -5.46
N SER A 27 15.36 -3.18 -5.69
CA SER A 27 16.56 -3.19 -4.85
C SER A 27 16.55 -2.18 -3.71
N GLU A 28 15.50 -1.37 -3.53
CA GLU A 28 15.42 -0.39 -2.45
C GLU A 28 14.71 -0.99 -1.22
N ASP A 29 15.15 -0.57 -0.03
CA ASP A 29 14.52 -0.97 1.23
C ASP A 29 13.07 -0.40 1.29
N PRO A 30 12.04 -1.26 1.43
CA PRO A 30 10.65 -0.81 1.48
C PRO A 30 10.37 0.12 2.66
N GLU A 31 11.06 -0.02 3.79
CA GLU A 31 10.90 0.90 4.92
C GLU A 31 11.36 2.31 4.56
N ARG A 32 12.48 2.42 3.84
CA ARG A 32 12.97 3.72 3.34
C ARG A 32 12.06 4.33 2.30
N ILE A 33 11.40 3.51 1.47
CA ILE A 33 10.39 3.99 0.53
C ILE A 33 9.19 4.56 1.30
N MET A 34 8.74 3.89 2.36
CA MET A 34 7.65 4.38 3.20
C MET A 34 8.04 5.68 3.95
N ASP A 35 9.29 5.82 4.38
CA ASP A 35 9.82 7.07 4.94
C ASP A 35 9.73 8.22 3.91
N ASP A 36 10.19 7.98 2.68
CA ASP A 36 10.11 8.95 1.58
C ASP A 36 8.66 9.36 1.25
N ILE A 37 7.70 8.44 1.39
CA ILE A 37 6.27 8.74 1.16
C ILE A 37 5.70 9.57 2.32
N ALA A 38 6.05 9.22 3.55
CA ALA A 38 5.55 9.83 4.77
C ALA A 38 6.14 11.22 5.06
N GLU A 39 7.17 11.67 4.34
CA GLU A 39 7.90 12.93 4.59
C GLU A 39 7.00 14.16 4.79
N ARG A 40 5.83 14.18 4.13
CA ARG A 40 4.84 15.29 4.20
C ARG A 40 3.52 14.90 4.85
N MET A 41 3.47 13.75 5.51
CA MET A 41 2.27 13.26 6.18
C MET A 41 2.40 13.49 7.69
N PRO A 42 1.34 13.93 8.39
CA PRO A 42 1.30 13.86 9.84
C PRO A 42 1.48 12.42 10.32
N ALA A 43 2.31 12.18 11.33
CA ALA A 43 2.59 10.82 11.82
C ALA A 43 1.33 10.06 12.31
N SER A 44 0.26 10.78 12.68
CA SER A 44 -1.02 10.20 13.08
C SER A 44 -1.99 9.93 11.93
N SER A 45 -1.65 10.31 10.69
CA SER A 45 -2.55 10.20 9.53
C SER A 45 -2.35 8.92 8.71
N TYR A 46 -1.46 8.01 9.14
CA TYR A 46 -1.19 6.76 8.43
C TYR A 46 -0.75 5.63 9.35
N GLN A 47 -0.96 4.40 8.88
CA GLN A 47 -0.37 3.17 9.38
C GLN A 47 0.72 2.70 8.41
N ARG A 48 1.69 1.93 8.91
CA ARG A 48 2.66 1.19 8.09
C ARG A 48 2.45 -0.30 8.26
N GLU A 49 2.46 -1.03 7.15
CA GLU A 49 2.53 -2.50 7.12
C GLU A 49 3.27 -2.89 5.85
N VAL A 50 4.50 -3.39 5.98
CA VAL A 50 5.39 -3.65 4.85
C VAL A 50 4.87 -4.81 3.98
N ASP A 51 4.23 -5.81 4.58
CA ASP A 51 3.67 -6.93 3.85
C ASP A 51 2.35 -6.50 3.18
N ARG A 52 2.36 -6.45 1.86
CA ARG A 52 1.21 -5.97 1.08
C ARG A 52 -0.02 -6.86 1.25
N HIS A 53 0.15 -8.17 1.42
CA HIS A 53 -0.97 -9.07 1.67
C HIS A 53 -1.59 -8.77 3.04
N VAL A 54 -0.77 -8.57 4.07
CA VAL A 54 -1.24 -8.19 5.42
C VAL A 54 -1.91 -6.83 5.39
N ALA A 55 -1.33 -5.82 4.72
CA ALA A 55 -1.91 -4.48 4.60
C ALA A 55 -3.31 -4.50 3.94
N ILE A 56 -3.49 -5.31 2.89
CA ILE A 56 -4.81 -5.51 2.26
C ILE A 56 -5.79 -6.13 3.25
N GLY A 57 -5.36 -7.16 4.00
CA GLY A 57 -6.19 -7.79 5.02
C GLY A 57 -6.62 -6.82 6.13
N ILE A 58 -5.71 -5.96 6.60
CA ILE A 58 -6.04 -4.92 7.58
C ILE A 58 -7.06 -3.93 7.02
N ALA A 59 -6.85 -3.43 5.80
CA ALA A 59 -7.76 -2.48 5.16
C ALA A 59 -9.18 -3.05 5.02
N LEU A 60 -9.29 -4.30 4.55
CA LEU A 60 -10.57 -4.99 4.40
C LEU A 60 -11.24 -5.29 5.75
N GLY A 61 -10.46 -5.67 6.77
CA GLY A 61 -10.98 -5.95 8.11
C GLY A 61 -11.44 -4.70 8.88
N MET A 62 -10.90 -3.53 8.54
CA MET A 62 -11.32 -2.23 9.10
C MET A 62 -12.59 -1.69 8.44
N ALA A 63 -12.79 -2.01 7.16
CA ALA A 63 -13.87 -1.47 6.35
C ALA A 63 -15.26 -1.89 6.85
N ARG A 64 -16.19 -0.93 6.86
CA ARG A 64 -17.59 -1.11 7.24
C ARG A 64 -18.49 -1.05 6.01
N PRO A 65 -19.75 -1.52 6.11
CA PRO A 65 -20.73 -1.32 5.04
C PRO A 65 -20.85 0.16 4.66
N GLY A 66 -20.58 0.48 3.40
CA GLY A 66 -20.57 1.84 2.87
C GLY A 66 -19.17 2.44 2.67
N ASP A 67 -18.14 1.85 3.25
CA ASP A 67 -16.75 2.27 3.05
C ASP A 67 -16.23 1.81 1.68
N THR A 68 -15.24 2.54 1.17
CA THR A 68 -14.51 2.17 -0.06
C THR A 68 -13.04 1.98 0.26
N VAL A 69 -12.52 0.78 -0.02
CA VAL A 69 -11.07 0.49 0.05
C VAL A 69 -10.48 0.64 -1.35
N ILE A 70 -9.44 1.46 -1.47
CA ILE A 70 -8.74 1.70 -2.74
C ILE A 70 -7.31 1.15 -2.62
N LEU A 71 -6.97 0.16 -3.45
CA LEU A 71 -5.59 -0.32 -3.59
C LEU A 71 -4.90 0.46 -4.72
N MET A 72 -3.82 1.16 -4.39
CA MET A 72 -3.08 2.00 -5.33
C MET A 72 -1.69 1.44 -5.63
N GLY A 73 -1.21 1.60 -6.87
CA GLY A 73 0.16 1.26 -7.30
C GLY A 73 0.23 0.25 -8.44
N LYS A 74 -0.34 -0.95 -8.26
CA LYS A 74 -0.11 -2.11 -9.15
C LYS A 74 -1.02 -2.16 -10.38
N GLY A 75 -2.30 -1.83 -10.21
CA GLY A 75 -3.28 -1.92 -11.30
C GLY A 75 -3.52 -3.36 -11.74
N HIS A 76 -3.06 -3.71 -12.95
CA HIS A 76 -3.23 -5.05 -13.53
C HIS A 76 -1.99 -5.95 -13.36
N GLU A 77 -0.95 -5.48 -12.68
CA GLU A 77 0.22 -6.30 -12.39
C GLU A 77 -0.12 -7.43 -11.41
N THR A 78 0.27 -8.65 -11.76
CA THR A 78 0.04 -9.86 -10.95
C THR A 78 1.33 -10.39 -10.30
N TYR A 79 2.28 -9.48 -10.04
CA TYR A 79 3.55 -9.81 -9.40
C TYR A 79 4.04 -8.68 -8.48
N GLN A 80 4.89 -9.04 -7.53
CA GLN A 80 5.64 -8.13 -6.68
C GLN A 80 7.15 -8.29 -6.98
N HIS A 81 7.83 -7.19 -7.28
CA HIS A 81 9.24 -7.20 -7.66
C HIS A 81 10.14 -6.86 -6.48
N VAL A 82 10.87 -7.86 -5.97
CA VAL A 82 11.79 -7.74 -4.83
C VAL A 82 13.18 -8.22 -5.27
N GLY A 83 14.19 -7.37 -5.11
CA GLY A 83 15.50 -7.58 -5.71
C GLY A 83 15.39 -7.74 -7.22
N ASP A 84 15.85 -8.90 -7.71
CA ASP A 84 15.78 -9.32 -9.11
C ASP A 84 14.65 -10.34 -9.38
N VAL A 85 13.79 -10.60 -8.38
CA VAL A 85 12.75 -11.63 -8.44
C VAL A 85 11.38 -10.99 -8.59
N LYS A 86 10.56 -11.54 -9.49
CA LYS A 86 9.13 -11.23 -9.61
C LYS A 86 8.32 -12.36 -8.98
N GLU A 87 7.86 -12.16 -7.77
CA GLU A 87 7.04 -13.13 -7.05
C GLU A 87 5.57 -12.99 -7.46
N PRO A 88 4.81 -14.10 -7.64
CA PRO A 88 3.39 -14.03 -7.94
C PRO A 88 2.62 -13.25 -6.86
N PHE A 89 1.89 -12.21 -7.26
CA PHE A 89 1.13 -11.37 -6.36
C PHE A 89 -0.04 -10.72 -7.12
N ASP A 90 -1.20 -11.39 -7.11
CA ASP A 90 -2.43 -10.89 -7.75
C ASP A 90 -3.37 -10.33 -6.69
N GLU A 91 -3.44 -9.00 -6.61
CA GLU A 91 -4.32 -8.29 -5.66
C GLU A 91 -5.78 -8.68 -5.80
N LYS A 92 -6.25 -8.97 -7.02
CA LYS A 92 -7.66 -9.36 -7.23
C LYS A 92 -7.93 -10.73 -6.63
N ALA A 93 -7.01 -11.67 -6.82
CA ALA A 93 -7.11 -12.99 -6.22
C ALA A 93 -7.03 -12.92 -4.69
N ILE A 94 -6.13 -12.09 -4.15
CA ILE A 94 -5.99 -11.87 -2.71
C ILE A 94 -7.28 -11.29 -2.11
N VAL A 95 -7.81 -10.20 -2.69
CA VAL A 95 -9.06 -9.59 -2.24
C VAL A 95 -10.22 -10.58 -2.30
N ALA A 96 -10.36 -11.33 -3.39
CA ALA A 96 -11.41 -12.35 -3.52
C ALA A 96 -11.29 -13.45 -2.47
N GLY A 97 -10.06 -13.88 -2.13
CA GLY A 97 -9.81 -14.89 -1.10
C GLY A 97 -10.08 -14.41 0.32
N LEU A 98 -9.88 -13.11 0.60
CA LEU A 98 -10.13 -12.50 1.92
C LEU A 98 -11.59 -12.12 2.17
N MET A 99 -12.38 -11.96 1.10
CA MET A 99 -13.80 -11.59 1.18
C MET A 99 -14.78 -12.78 1.07
N GLY A 100 -14.26 -13.98 0.77
CA GLY A 100 -15.03 -15.23 0.74
C GLY A 100 -15.21 -15.84 2.12
#